data_AF-A0AAE2VBD1-F1
#
_entry.id   AF-A0AAE2VBD1-F1
#
_cell.length_a   1.000
_cell.length_b   1.000
_cell.length_c   1.000
_cell.angle_alpha   90.00
_cell.angle_beta   90.00
_cell.angle_gamma   90.00
#
_symmetry.space_group_name_H-M   'P 1'
#
loop_
_entity.id
_entity.type
_entity.pdbx_description
1 polymer ?
#
loop_
_entity_poly.entity_id
_entity_poly.type
_entity_poly.pdbx_seq_one_letter_code
_entity_poly.pdbx_strand_id
1 'polypeptide(L)'
;MKSKFEASIDNLKEIEMNAYAYELIREIVLPDMLGQDYSSMMYWAGKHLARKFPLESWEEFPAFFEEAGWGTLTNVSAKKQELEFELEGPIISNRLKHQKEPCFQLEAGFIAEQIQLMNDQIAESYEQVKKRADKVVLTVKWDMKDPV
;
A
#
# COMPACT_ATOMS: atom_id res chain seq x y z
N MET A 1 7.54 -8.61 16.54
CA MET A 1 7.23 -7.72 17.69
C MET A 1 7.78 -6.33 17.34
N LYS A 2 6.95 -5.27 17.43
CA LYS A 2 7.39 -3.90 17.15
C LYS A 2 8.53 -3.50 18.10
N SER A 3 9.52 -2.76 17.60
CA SER A 3 10.52 -2.08 18.43
C SER A 3 9.87 -0.96 19.25
N LYS A 4 10.58 -0.45 20.28
CA LYS A 4 10.10 0.72 21.06
C LYS A 4 9.81 1.93 20.18
N PHE A 5 10.64 2.16 19.16
CA PHE A 5 10.44 3.25 18.22
C PHE A 5 9.20 3.03 17.35
N GLU A 6 9.04 1.83 16.77
CA GLU A 6 7.88 1.49 15.94
C GLU A 6 6.56 1.60 16.70
N ALA A 7 6.56 1.30 18.00
CA ALA A 7 5.38 1.50 18.85
C ALA A 7 5.08 2.99 19.12
N SER A 8 6.07 3.87 19.04
CA SER A 8 5.89 5.31 19.28
C SER A 8 5.47 6.10 18.03
N ILE A 9 5.55 5.52 16.83
CA ILE A 9 5.22 6.20 15.57
C ILE A 9 3.76 6.65 15.54
N ASP A 10 2.86 5.92 16.19
CA ASP A 10 1.43 6.29 16.26
C ASP A 10 1.22 7.69 16.90
N ASN A 11 2.14 8.15 17.76
CA ASN A 11 2.09 9.49 18.35
C ASN A 11 2.42 10.61 17.36
N LEU A 12 2.94 10.27 16.17
CA LEU A 12 3.37 11.24 15.16
C LEU A 12 2.26 11.56 14.14
N LYS A 13 1.10 10.88 14.20
CA LYS A 13 -0.01 11.07 13.24
C LYS A 13 -0.54 12.51 13.21
N GLU A 14 -0.42 13.26 14.31
CA GLU A 14 -0.85 14.66 14.41
C GLU A 14 0.20 15.66 13.92
N ILE A 15 1.41 15.20 13.58
CA ILE A 15 2.48 16.08 13.08
C ILE A 15 2.36 16.19 11.56
N GLU A 16 1.92 17.34 11.08
CA GLU A 16 1.87 17.63 9.66
C GLU A 16 3.29 17.69 9.05
N MET A 17 3.48 16.95 7.97
CA MET A 17 4.65 17.07 7.10
C MET A 17 4.23 17.38 5.67
N ASN A 18 5.08 18.09 4.93
CA ASN A 18 4.83 18.30 3.52
C ASN A 18 5.07 17.01 2.71
N ALA A 19 4.29 16.83 1.64
CA ALA A 19 4.44 15.69 0.73
C ALA A 19 5.83 15.63 0.08
N TYR A 20 6.50 16.77 -0.10
CA TYR A 20 7.84 16.83 -0.69
C TYR A 20 8.86 16.03 0.12
N ALA A 21 8.88 16.14 1.45
CA ALA A 21 9.78 15.38 2.31
C ALA A 21 9.56 13.86 2.19
N TYR A 22 8.31 13.44 2.06
CA TYR A 22 7.94 12.05 1.86
C TYR A 22 8.40 11.52 0.48
N GLU A 23 8.10 12.25 -0.59
CA GLU A 23 8.48 11.86 -1.96
C GLU A 23 10.00 11.86 -2.17
N LEU A 24 10.76 12.73 -1.49
CA LEU A 24 12.23 12.69 -1.54
C LEU A 24 12.77 11.32 -1.11
N ILE A 25 12.27 10.79 0.00
CA ILE A 25 12.72 9.48 0.48
C ILE A 25 12.16 8.39 -0.42
N ARG A 26 10.84 8.41 -0.67
CA ARG A 26 10.15 7.29 -1.29
C ARG A 26 10.38 7.15 -2.79
N GLU A 27 10.42 8.26 -3.53
CA GLU A 27 10.47 8.29 -4.99
C GLU A 27 11.82 8.72 -5.57
N ILE A 28 12.77 9.15 -4.72
CA ILE A 28 14.14 9.48 -5.15
C ILE A 28 15.13 8.54 -4.47
N VAL A 29 15.23 8.59 -3.14
CA VAL A 29 16.25 7.82 -2.43
C VAL A 29 16.05 6.31 -2.58
N LEU A 30 14.83 5.79 -2.37
CA LEU A 30 14.59 4.35 -2.44
C LEU A 30 14.80 3.75 -3.85
N PRO A 31 14.29 4.35 -4.95
CA PRO A 31 14.60 3.88 -6.30
C PRO A 31 16.09 3.92 -6.61
N ASP A 32 16.80 4.99 -6.24
CA ASP A 32 18.24 5.11 -6.48
C ASP A 32 19.04 4.04 -5.72
N MET A 33 18.62 3.71 -4.49
CA MET A 33 19.28 2.69 -3.67
C MET A 33 19.01 1.26 -4.13
N LEU A 34 17.78 0.98 -4.58
CA LEU A 34 17.31 -0.38 -4.86
C LEU A 34 17.40 -0.76 -6.35
N GLY A 35 17.51 0.24 -7.23
CA GLY A 35 17.66 0.04 -8.67
C GLY A 35 16.55 -0.86 -9.24
N GLN A 36 16.96 -1.90 -9.97
CA GLN A 36 16.05 -2.84 -10.62
C GLN A 36 15.17 -3.64 -9.64
N ASP A 37 15.61 -3.79 -8.39
CA ASP A 37 14.88 -4.55 -7.36
C ASP A 37 13.89 -3.68 -6.59
N TYR A 38 13.78 -2.38 -6.91
CA TYR A 38 12.91 -1.43 -6.20
C TYR A 38 11.48 -1.96 -6.08
N SER A 39 10.85 -2.32 -7.19
CA SER A 39 9.45 -2.79 -7.23
C SER A 39 9.21 -4.03 -6.35
N SER A 40 10.06 -5.05 -6.49
CA SER A 40 9.94 -6.30 -5.71
C SER A 40 10.22 -6.09 -4.22
N MET A 41 11.20 -5.26 -3.88
CA MET A 41 11.53 -4.91 -2.50
C MET A 41 10.43 -4.08 -1.85
N MET A 42 9.79 -3.16 -2.58
CA MET A 42 8.65 -2.40 -2.06
C MET A 42 7.45 -3.31 -1.79
N TYR A 43 7.17 -4.30 -2.62
CA TYR A 43 6.14 -5.30 -2.36
C TYR A 43 6.40 -6.07 -1.06
N TRP A 44 7.63 -6.56 -0.89
CA TRP A 44 8.03 -7.25 0.32
C TRP A 44 7.99 -6.35 1.56
N ALA A 45 8.42 -5.08 1.42
CA ALA A 45 8.34 -4.09 2.48
C ALA A 45 6.89 -3.83 2.90
N GLY A 46 5.95 -3.78 1.96
CA GLY A 46 4.52 -3.66 2.21
C GLY A 46 4.00 -4.82 3.05
N LYS A 47 4.33 -6.06 2.66
CA LYS A 47 4.00 -7.26 3.45
C LYS A 47 4.58 -7.19 4.87
N HIS A 48 5.85 -6.81 4.99
CA HIS A 48 6.48 -6.71 6.30
C HIS A 48 5.84 -5.62 7.17
N LEU A 49 5.41 -4.51 6.57
CA LEU A 49 4.70 -3.44 7.27
C LEU A 49 3.33 -3.91 7.77
N ALA A 50 2.57 -4.65 6.96
CA ALA A 50 1.27 -5.19 7.37
C ALA A 50 1.37 -6.09 8.62
N ARG A 51 2.40 -6.93 8.71
CA ARG A 51 2.65 -7.76 9.90
C ARG A 51 2.98 -6.94 11.15
N LYS A 52 3.54 -5.74 10.99
CA LYS A 52 3.83 -4.83 12.10
C LYS A 52 2.60 -4.03 12.50
N PHE A 53 1.78 -3.63 11.54
CA PHE A 53 0.58 -2.82 11.72
C PHE A 53 -0.65 -3.60 11.26
N PRO A 54 -1.02 -4.70 11.93
CA PRO A 54 -2.20 -5.47 11.55
C PRO A 54 -3.46 -4.64 11.77
N LEU A 55 -4.41 -4.79 10.85
CA LEU A 55 -5.74 -4.19 10.92
C LEU A 55 -6.76 -5.26 11.30
N GLU A 56 -7.89 -4.87 11.88
CA GLU A 56 -8.91 -5.85 12.30
C GLU A 56 -9.81 -6.26 11.11
N SER A 57 -9.99 -5.36 10.14
CA SER A 57 -10.88 -5.53 9.00
C SER A 57 -10.37 -4.84 7.72
N TRP A 58 -10.82 -5.28 6.54
CA TRP A 58 -10.41 -4.65 5.28
C TRP A 58 -11.06 -3.27 5.09
N GLU A 59 -12.15 -3.03 5.80
CA GLU A 59 -12.85 -1.75 5.89
C GLU A 59 -11.99 -0.65 6.54
N GLU A 60 -10.92 -0.99 7.26
CA GLU A 60 -9.94 -0.05 7.82
C GLU A 60 -8.88 0.40 6.82
N PHE A 61 -8.74 -0.25 5.65
CA PHE A 61 -7.71 0.10 4.67
C PHE A 61 -7.77 1.58 4.26
N PRO A 62 -8.94 2.19 3.96
CA PRO A 62 -9.02 3.61 3.66
C PRO A 62 -8.45 4.51 4.75
N ALA A 63 -8.80 4.25 6.01
CA ALA A 63 -8.31 5.04 7.14
C ALA A 63 -6.79 4.91 7.30
N PHE A 64 -6.26 3.70 7.20
CA PHE A 64 -4.81 3.48 7.26
C PHE A 64 -4.06 4.17 6.12
N PHE A 65 -4.59 4.12 4.89
CA PHE A 65 -3.96 4.75 3.72
C PHE A 65 -3.90 6.28 3.86
N GLU A 66 -4.96 6.89 4.39
CA GLU A 66 -4.98 8.33 4.68
C GLU A 66 -3.95 8.68 5.76
N GLU A 67 -3.92 7.95 6.88
CA GLU A 67 -2.95 8.16 7.98
C GLU A 67 -1.50 7.93 7.54
N ALA A 68 -1.27 6.97 6.64
CA ALA A 68 0.07 6.65 6.11
C ALA A 68 0.54 7.64 5.03
N GLY A 69 -0.34 8.56 4.60
CA GLY A 69 -0.06 9.50 3.51
C GLY A 69 0.08 8.83 2.14
N TRP A 70 -0.56 7.68 1.95
CA TRP A 70 -0.49 6.91 0.71
C TRP A 70 -1.55 7.30 -0.32
N GLY A 71 -2.48 8.19 0.06
CA GLY A 71 -3.57 8.67 -0.79
C GLY A 71 -4.92 8.13 -0.34
N THR A 72 -5.96 8.51 -1.06
CA THR A 72 -7.34 8.15 -0.74
C THR A 72 -7.68 6.83 -1.41
N LEU A 73 -7.94 5.80 -0.60
CA LEU A 73 -8.32 4.47 -1.05
C LEU A 73 -9.85 4.28 -0.93
N THR A 74 -10.50 3.87 -2.01
CA THR A 74 -11.96 3.63 -2.05
C THR A 74 -12.23 2.20 -2.50
N ASN A 75 -13.03 1.43 -1.74
CA ASN A 75 -13.49 0.12 -2.21
C ASN A 75 -14.50 0.30 -3.35
N VAL A 76 -14.28 -0.41 -4.46
CA VAL A 76 -15.17 -0.37 -5.62
C VAL A 76 -15.82 -1.73 -5.94
N SER A 77 -15.26 -2.82 -5.41
CA SER A 77 -15.85 -4.14 -5.50
C SER A 77 -15.41 -5.02 -4.32
N ALA A 78 -16.37 -5.75 -3.76
CA ALA A 78 -16.12 -6.79 -2.76
C ALA A 78 -16.82 -8.09 -3.18
N LYS A 79 -16.03 -9.08 -3.60
CA LYS A 79 -16.48 -10.42 -3.97
C LYS A 79 -15.93 -11.43 -2.96
N LYS A 80 -16.40 -12.68 -3.07
CA LYS A 80 -16.07 -13.76 -2.13
C LYS A 80 -14.57 -14.00 -1.90
N GLN A 81 -13.73 -13.79 -2.91
CA GLN A 81 -12.28 -14.08 -2.90
C GLN A 81 -11.47 -12.97 -3.59
N GLU A 82 -12.08 -11.79 -3.71
CA GLU A 82 -11.49 -10.67 -4.45
C GLU A 82 -12.02 -9.36 -3.89
N LEU A 83 -11.12 -8.45 -3.54
CA LEU A 83 -11.44 -7.05 -3.25
C LEU A 83 -10.75 -6.18 -4.30
N GLU A 84 -11.42 -5.11 -4.71
CA GLU A 84 -10.87 -4.12 -5.61
C GLU A 84 -11.03 -2.73 -5.01
N PHE A 85 -9.94 -1.97 -5.06
CA PHE A 85 -9.87 -0.62 -4.54
C PHE A 85 -9.33 0.34 -5.62
N GLU A 86 -9.86 1.55 -5.64
CA GLU A 86 -9.29 2.68 -6.37
C GLU A 86 -8.48 3.54 -5.43
N LEU A 87 -7.25 3.86 -5.83
CA LEU A 87 -6.34 4.75 -5.14
C LEU A 87 -6.15 6.03 -5.97
N GLU A 88 -6.40 7.18 -5.32
CA GLU A 88 -6.34 8.50 -5.94
C GLU A 88 -5.84 9.56 -4.95
N GLY A 89 -5.70 10.80 -5.41
CA GLY A 89 -5.32 11.95 -4.60
C GLY A 89 -4.08 12.67 -5.12
N PRO A 90 -3.72 13.83 -4.52
CA PRO A 90 -2.72 14.74 -5.10
C PRO A 90 -1.34 14.11 -5.33
N ILE A 91 -0.86 13.27 -4.40
CA ILE A 91 0.42 12.56 -4.54
C ILE A 91 0.36 11.53 -5.68
N ILE A 92 -0.76 10.80 -5.78
CA ILE A 92 -1.00 9.81 -6.83
C ILE A 92 -1.01 10.50 -8.19
N SER A 93 -1.83 11.53 -8.36
CA SER A 93 -1.91 12.32 -9.60
C SER A 93 -0.55 12.86 -10.03
N ASN A 94 0.25 13.37 -9.07
CA ASN A 94 1.60 13.85 -9.36
C ASN A 94 2.51 12.74 -9.91
N ARG A 95 2.54 11.57 -9.27
CA ARG A 95 3.30 10.41 -9.75
C ARG A 95 2.83 9.94 -11.12
N LEU A 96 1.52 9.78 -11.31
CA LEU A 96 0.93 9.33 -12.58
C LEU A 96 1.28 10.25 -13.76
N LYS A 97 1.30 11.56 -13.51
CA LYS A 97 1.61 12.59 -14.50
C LYS A 97 3.09 12.67 -14.85
N HIS A 98 3.97 12.54 -13.86
CA HIS A 98 5.40 12.87 -14.02
C HIS A 98 6.32 11.65 -14.06
N GLN A 99 5.88 10.48 -13.60
CA GLN A 99 6.66 9.25 -13.68
C GLN A 99 6.28 8.42 -14.90
N LYS A 100 7.31 7.87 -15.57
CA LYS A 100 7.11 6.95 -16.68
C LYS A 100 6.42 5.66 -16.20
N GLU A 101 6.97 5.07 -15.14
CA GLU A 101 6.55 3.81 -14.53
C GLU A 101 6.40 4.02 -13.01
N PRO A 102 5.26 4.57 -12.55
CA PRO A 102 5.01 4.74 -11.13
C PRO A 102 4.80 3.38 -10.45
N CYS A 103 5.19 3.28 -9.18
CA CYS A 103 5.22 2.03 -8.41
C CYS A 103 4.31 2.12 -7.18
N PHE A 104 3.36 1.20 -7.07
CA PHE A 104 2.42 1.10 -5.94
C PHE A 104 2.52 -0.24 -5.21
N GLN A 105 3.70 -0.87 -5.32
CA GLN A 105 3.94 -2.21 -4.78
C GLN A 105 3.92 -2.23 -3.26
N LEU A 106 4.28 -1.12 -2.60
CA LEU A 106 4.19 -1.01 -1.15
C LEU A 106 2.75 -1.19 -0.68
N GLU A 107 1.83 -0.46 -1.31
CA GLU A 107 0.39 -0.51 -1.05
C GLU A 107 -0.18 -1.89 -1.40
N ALA A 108 0.20 -2.45 -2.55
CA ALA A 108 -0.23 -3.77 -2.97
C ALA A 108 0.23 -4.86 -1.99
N GLY A 109 1.52 -4.86 -1.62
CA GLY A 109 2.08 -5.80 -0.66
C GLY A 109 1.46 -5.68 0.72
N PHE A 110 1.17 -4.45 1.17
CA PHE A 110 0.46 -4.22 2.42
C PHE A 110 -0.93 -4.83 2.40
N ILE A 111 -1.76 -4.51 1.41
CA ILE A 111 -3.12 -5.06 1.27
C ILE A 111 -3.10 -6.59 1.18
N ALA A 112 -2.18 -7.16 0.39
CA ALA A 112 -2.06 -8.62 0.23
C ALA A 112 -1.85 -9.30 1.59
N GLU A 113 -0.88 -8.82 2.37
CA GLU A 113 -0.56 -9.44 3.65
C GLU A 113 -1.64 -9.17 4.71
N GLN A 114 -2.29 -8.00 4.72
CA GLN A 114 -3.43 -7.76 5.62
C GLN A 114 -4.53 -8.80 5.41
N ILE A 115 -4.94 -9.03 4.16
CA ILE A 115 -5.96 -10.03 3.83
C ILE A 115 -5.49 -11.44 4.19
N GLN A 116 -4.21 -11.76 3.94
CA GLN A 116 -3.65 -13.05 4.34
C GLN A 116 -3.73 -13.27 5.86
N LEU A 117 -3.40 -12.26 6.67
CA LEU A 117 -3.49 -12.32 8.12
C LEU A 117 -4.93 -12.44 8.63
N MET A 118 -5.88 -11.76 7.97
CA MET A 118 -7.30 -11.79 8.33
C MET A 118 -7.97 -13.13 7.99
N ASN A 119 -7.61 -13.71 6.85
CA ASN A 119 -8.28 -14.90 6.30
C ASN A 119 -7.54 -16.21 6.57
N ASP A 120 -6.29 -16.16 7.04
CA ASP A 120 -5.40 -17.32 7.21
C ASP A 120 -5.23 -18.12 5.90
N GLN A 121 -5.20 -17.40 4.77
CA GLN A 121 -5.17 -17.94 3.41
C GLN A 121 -4.20 -17.15 2.55
N ILE A 122 -3.49 -17.81 1.65
CA ILE A 122 -2.53 -17.12 0.76
C ILE A 122 -3.28 -16.05 -0.05
N ALA A 123 -2.77 -14.83 0.02
CA ALA A 123 -3.30 -13.70 -0.71
C ALA A 123 -2.22 -12.98 -1.52
N GLU A 124 -2.62 -12.53 -2.71
CA GLU A 124 -1.79 -11.77 -3.63
C GLU A 124 -2.53 -10.52 -4.09
N SER A 125 -1.79 -9.43 -4.24
CA SER A 125 -2.32 -8.16 -4.73
C SER A 125 -1.52 -7.68 -5.92
N TYR A 126 -2.19 -7.04 -6.86
CA TYR A 126 -1.56 -6.42 -8.02
C TYR A 126 -2.13 -5.03 -8.28
N GLU A 127 -1.29 -4.15 -8.82
CA GLU A 127 -1.65 -2.79 -9.20
C GLU A 127 -1.95 -2.70 -10.71
N GLN A 128 -2.90 -1.84 -11.05
CA GLN A 128 -3.16 -1.44 -12.43
C GLN A 128 -3.23 0.07 -12.52
N VAL A 129 -2.22 0.66 -13.15
CA VAL A 129 -2.17 2.11 -13.36
C VAL A 129 -3.14 2.53 -14.47
N LYS A 130 -4.15 3.34 -14.14
CA LYS A 130 -5.13 3.90 -15.09
C LYS A 130 -4.85 5.38 -15.34
N LYS A 131 -3.71 5.72 -15.97
CA LYS A 131 -3.26 7.12 -16.17
C LYS A 131 -4.33 8.07 -16.75
N ARG A 132 -5.19 7.59 -17.66
CA ARG A 132 -6.27 8.41 -18.24
C ARG A 132 -7.38 8.75 -17.27
N ALA A 133 -7.63 7.87 -16.30
CA ALA A 133 -8.60 8.08 -15.25
C ALA A 133 -8.00 8.79 -14.02
N ASP A 134 -6.68 9.03 -14.02
CA ASP A 134 -5.90 9.57 -12.90
C ASP A 134 -6.03 8.74 -11.61
N LYS A 135 -6.08 7.42 -11.76
CA LYS A 135 -6.25 6.45 -10.67
C LYS A 135 -5.33 5.26 -10.79
N VAL A 136 -5.15 4.57 -9.68
CA VAL A 136 -4.55 3.22 -9.60
C VAL A 136 -5.60 2.27 -9.05
N VAL A 137 -5.73 1.10 -9.68
CA VAL A 137 -6.60 0.04 -9.17
C VAL A 137 -5.74 -0.99 -8.46
N LEU A 138 -6.02 -1.26 -7.20
CA LEU A 138 -5.40 -2.33 -6.41
C LEU A 138 -6.41 -3.48 -6.29
N THR A 139 -6.05 -4.64 -6.82
CA THR A 139 -6.89 -5.84 -6.70
C THR A 139 -6.16 -6.87 -5.85
N VAL A 140 -6.81 -7.33 -4.78
CA VAL A 140 -6.31 -8.42 -3.94
C VAL A 140 -7.20 -9.65 -4.08
N LYS A 141 -6.57 -10.81 -4.19
CA LYS A 141 -7.22 -12.12 -4.35
C LYS A 141 -6.62 -13.11 -3.36
N TRP A 142 -7.44 -14.05 -2.91
CA TRP A 142 -7.02 -15.14 -2.04
C TRP A 142 -7.75 -16.43 -2.45
N ASP A 143 -7.09 -17.58 -2.28
CA ASP A 143 -7.70 -18.88 -2.57
C ASP A 143 -8.06 -19.62 -1.28
N MET A 144 -9.32 -20.03 -1.17
CA MET A 144 -9.82 -20.81 -0.05
C MET A 144 -9.24 -22.23 0.03
N LYS A 145 -8.48 -22.68 -0.99
CA LYS A 145 -7.89 -24.02 -1.05
C LYS A 145 -6.43 -24.09 -0.62
N ASP A 146 -5.76 -22.94 -0.47
CA ASP A 146 -4.34 -22.87 -0.13
C ASP A 146 -4.15 -22.24 1.25
N PRO A 147 -4.15 -23.07 2.33
CA PRO A 147 -3.83 -22.59 3.68
C PRO A 147 -2.36 -22.17 3.80
N VAL A 148 -2.10 -21.22 4.69
CA VAL A 148 -0.76 -20.64 4.96
C VAL A 148 0.10 -21.57 5.82
#